data_AF-A0A524DHI2-F1
#
_entry.id   AF-A0A524DHI2-F1
#
_cell.length_a   1.000
_cell.length_b   1.000
_cell.length_c   1.000
_cell.angle_alpha   90.00
_cell.angle_beta   90.00
_cell.angle_gamma   90.00
#
_symmetry.space_group_name_H-M   'P 1'
#
loop_
_entity.id
_entity.type
_entity.pdbx_description
1 polymer ?
#
loop_
_entity_poly.entity_id
_entity_poly.type
_entity_poly.pdbx_seq_one_letter_code
_entity_poly.pdbx_strand_id
1 'polypeptide(L)'
;MVWLNYDYKEIYRFSSDIFEIFDLFIKIPVLNRFERETVLRNFSEKNTKIVFDINAVINSTENWEVKDIKQLLKIAIFKHHLNSDLNTVSNEITDTIIDLIETGEFIPSTVINDRVTMIKDKTEDIVQDTTVQSTEVKEKDIKNLLDKDAILNGIREMGVSEFMLNQLYENAASKNYNELLIIIDKLQKNEVLEDNERKILARYPFILNDSPNIANLNLEKAKKRVDLLKNAFGK
;
A
#
# COMPACT_ATOMS: atom_id res chain seq x y z
N MET A 1 -34.26 -9.61 8.73
CA MET A 1 -33.92 -8.25 8.26
C MET A 1 -33.90 -7.36 9.50
N VAL A 2 -32.73 -7.05 10.05
CA VAL A 2 -32.61 -6.22 11.24
C VAL A 2 -32.33 -4.80 10.77
N TRP A 3 -33.29 -3.90 10.94
CA TRP A 3 -33.11 -2.48 10.69
C TRP A 3 -32.35 -1.88 11.88
N LEU A 4 -31.07 -1.56 11.67
CA LEU A 4 -30.32 -0.71 12.57
C LEU A 4 -30.75 0.73 12.29
N ASN A 5 -31.76 1.22 13.02
CA ASN A 5 -32.10 2.63 13.04
C ASN A 5 -31.14 3.34 14.00
N TYR A 6 -30.01 3.82 13.48
CA TYR A 6 -29.13 4.70 14.24
C TYR A 6 -29.76 6.10 14.24
N ASP A 7 -30.47 6.45 15.30
CA ASP A 7 -30.93 7.81 15.53
C ASP A 7 -29.72 8.68 15.95
N TYR A 8 -28.92 9.03 14.95
CA TYR A 8 -27.64 9.73 15.09
C TYR A 8 -27.77 11.06 15.86
N LYS A 9 -28.98 11.65 15.88
CA LYS A 9 -29.26 12.90 16.58
C LYS A 9 -29.27 12.72 18.10
N GLU A 10 -29.80 11.59 18.59
CA GLU A 10 -29.76 11.29 20.03
C GLU A 10 -28.33 11.05 20.49
N ILE A 11 -27.53 10.32 19.72
CA ILE A 11 -26.12 10.05 20.02
C ILE A 11 -25.32 11.36 20.10
N TYR A 12 -25.54 12.29 19.18
CA TYR A 12 -24.85 13.58 19.18
C TYR A 12 -25.21 14.42 20.41
N ARG A 13 -26.49 14.44 20.79
CA ARG A 13 -26.97 15.15 21.98
C ARG A 13 -26.37 14.57 23.27
N PHE A 14 -26.41 13.25 23.45
CA PHE A 14 -25.77 12.61 24.60
C PHE A 14 -24.25 12.83 24.63
N SER A 15 -23.59 12.88 23.47
CA SER A 15 -22.17 13.26 23.36
C SER A 15 -21.93 14.65 23.93
N SER A 16 -22.69 15.66 23.50
CA SER A 16 -22.54 17.05 23.98
C SER A 16 -22.81 17.17 25.47
N ASP A 17 -23.85 16.51 25.98
CA ASP A 17 -24.17 16.50 27.41
C ASP A 17 -23.03 15.84 28.23
N ILE A 18 -22.35 14.82 27.68
CA ILE A 18 -21.18 14.20 28.31
C ILE A 18 -19.98 15.15 28.34
N PHE A 19 -19.76 15.93 27.28
CA PHE A 19 -18.71 16.95 27.27
C PHE A 19 -18.96 17.99 28.37
N GLU A 20 -20.19 18.47 28.55
CA GLU A 20 -20.51 19.46 29.59
C GLU A 20 -20.33 18.97 31.04
N ILE A 21 -20.26 17.65 31.27
CA ILE A 21 -20.03 17.06 32.60
C ILE A 21 -18.56 17.14 33.05
N PHE A 22 -17.61 17.26 32.12
CA PHE A 22 -16.19 17.28 32.46
C PHE A 22 -15.68 18.70 32.70
N ASP A 23 -15.26 19.00 33.93
CA ASP A 23 -14.65 20.28 34.30
C ASP A 23 -13.25 20.51 33.69
N LEU A 24 -12.58 19.45 33.19
CA LEU A 24 -11.21 19.51 32.69
C LEU A 24 -11.06 18.88 31.31
N PHE A 25 -10.58 19.69 30.37
CA PHE A 25 -10.17 19.26 29.03
C PHE A 25 -8.66 19.36 28.88
N ILE A 26 -8.01 18.23 28.63
CA ILE A 26 -6.59 18.18 28.32
C ILE A 26 -6.44 17.95 26.82
N LYS A 27 -5.99 18.97 26.09
CA LYS A 27 -5.60 18.83 24.68
C LYS A 27 -4.16 18.33 24.63
N ILE A 28 -3.95 17.15 24.04
CA ILE A 28 -2.60 16.61 23.81
C ILE A 28 -2.07 17.21 22.49
N PRO A 29 -1.00 18.02 22.53
CA PRO A 29 -0.40 18.59 21.32
C PRO A 29 0.42 17.54 20.56
N VAL A 30 0.68 17.82 19.28
CA VAL A 30 1.69 17.10 18.49
C VAL A 30 3.09 17.29 19.08
N LEU A 31 3.94 16.27 18.92
CA LEU A 31 5.27 16.25 19.51
C LEU A 31 6.14 17.39 18.98
N ASN A 32 6.75 18.14 19.90
CA ASN A 32 7.78 19.10 19.58
C ASN A 32 9.11 18.39 19.25
N ARG A 33 10.04 19.09 18.60
CA ARG A 33 11.37 18.58 18.20
C ARG A 33 12.11 17.90 19.37
N PHE A 34 12.11 18.54 20.54
CA PHE A 34 12.76 18.02 21.74
C PHE A 34 12.12 16.72 22.25
N GLU A 35 10.79 16.62 22.17
CA GLU A 35 10.06 15.43 22.60
C GLU A 35 10.31 14.26 21.62
N ARG A 36 10.37 14.53 20.32
CA ARG A 36 10.77 13.55 19.29
C ARG A 36 12.20 13.06 19.53
N GLU A 37 13.13 13.97 19.82
CA GLU A 37 14.50 13.61 20.19
C GLU A 37 14.53 12.69 21.40
N THR A 38 13.76 13.02 22.45
CA THR A 38 13.68 12.22 23.67
C THR A 38 13.15 10.81 23.38
N VAL A 39 12.14 10.67 22.51
CA VAL A 39 11.60 9.37 22.09
C VAL A 39 12.67 8.54 21.37
N LEU A 40 13.41 9.14 20.44
CA LEU A 40 14.47 8.48 19.67
C LEU A 40 15.66 8.09 20.55
N ARG A 41 16.09 8.96 21.47
CA ARG A 41 17.15 8.68 22.46
C ARG A 41 16.76 7.51 23.35
N ASN A 42 15.56 7.53 23.93
CA ASN A 42 15.04 6.45 24.77
C ASN A 42 14.98 5.12 24.00
N PHE A 43 14.64 5.16 22.71
CA PHE A 43 14.69 3.97 21.87
C PHE A 43 16.12 3.45 21.66
N SER A 44 17.08 4.33 21.36
CA SER A 44 18.49 3.97 21.17
C SER A 44 19.09 3.40 22.45
N GLU A 45 18.83 4.01 23.61
CA GLU A 45 19.30 3.53 24.91
C GLU A 45 18.78 2.12 25.25
N LYS A 46 17.53 1.82 24.88
CA LYS A 46 16.94 0.49 25.07
C LYS A 46 17.48 -0.55 24.08
N ASN A 47 18.00 -0.12 22.93
CA ASN A 47 18.42 -0.99 21.83
C ASN A 47 19.86 -0.69 21.41
N THR A 48 20.82 -0.99 22.28
CA THR A 48 22.25 -0.69 22.09
C THR A 48 22.91 -1.36 20.87
N LYS A 49 22.26 -2.36 20.27
CA LYS A 49 22.75 -3.05 19.08
C LYS A 49 22.58 -2.24 17.79
N ILE A 50 21.74 -1.21 17.81
CA ILE A 50 21.27 -0.51 16.63
C ILE A 50 21.72 0.94 16.72
N VAL A 51 22.41 1.41 15.69
CA VAL A 51 22.94 2.76 15.62
C VAL A 51 22.22 3.52 14.52
N PHE A 52 21.84 4.77 14.77
CA PHE A 52 21.28 5.66 13.76
C PHE A 52 21.49 7.12 14.16
N ASP A 53 21.57 8.01 13.17
CA ASP A 53 21.64 9.45 13.42
C ASP A 53 20.25 9.98 13.83
N ILE A 54 20.13 10.34 15.10
CA ILE A 54 18.93 10.92 15.68
C ILE A 54 18.55 12.23 14.97
N ASN A 55 19.52 13.06 14.57
CA ASN A 55 19.23 14.36 13.97
C ASN A 55 18.63 14.22 12.57
N ALA A 56 19.19 13.32 11.76
CA ALA A 56 18.67 13.01 10.43
C ALA A 56 17.20 12.54 10.50
N VAL A 57 16.88 11.66 11.45
CA VAL A 57 15.51 11.15 11.65
C VAL A 57 14.58 12.25 12.16
N ILE A 58 15.02 13.11 13.09
CA ILE A 58 14.19 14.23 13.60
C ILE A 58 13.78 15.19 12.48
N ASN A 59 14.71 15.51 11.58
CA ASN A 59 14.45 16.43 10.47
C ASN A 59 13.43 15.86 9.47
N SER A 60 13.31 14.53 9.41
CA SER A 60 12.45 13.83 8.44
C SER A 60 11.09 13.41 9.03
N THR A 61 10.86 13.65 10.34
CA THR A 61 9.67 13.16 11.07
C THR A 61 8.86 14.29 11.71
N GLU A 62 8.77 15.43 11.01
CA GLU A 62 7.99 16.57 11.49
C GLU A 62 6.49 16.25 11.56
N ASN A 63 5.84 16.64 12.66
CA ASN A 63 4.42 16.39 12.95
C ASN A 63 4.03 14.91 13.10
N TRP A 64 4.99 14.02 13.35
CA TRP A 64 4.68 12.60 13.56
C TRP A 64 4.31 12.29 15.01
N GLU A 65 3.46 11.29 15.21
CA GLU A 65 3.13 10.79 16.54
C GLU A 65 4.20 9.80 17.06
N VAL A 66 4.23 9.60 18.38
CA VAL A 66 5.13 8.64 19.03
C VAL A 66 4.95 7.23 18.45
N LYS A 67 3.71 6.87 18.13
CA LYS A 67 3.36 5.56 17.59
C LYS A 67 4.00 5.36 16.20
N ASP A 68 3.91 6.36 15.35
CA ASP A 68 4.44 6.32 13.99
C ASP A 68 5.97 6.21 14.01
N ILE A 69 6.64 7.00 14.83
CA ILE A 69 8.11 6.94 15.01
C ILE A 69 8.53 5.54 15.47
N LYS A 70 7.84 4.95 16.45
CA LYS A 70 8.15 3.59 16.92
C LYS A 70 7.90 2.53 15.86
N GLN A 71 6.88 2.70 15.03
CA GLN A 71 6.54 1.75 13.97
C GLN A 71 7.55 1.83 12.82
N LEU A 72 7.94 3.04 12.41
CA LEU A 72 9.02 3.28 11.44
C LEU A 72 10.30 2.56 11.87
N LEU A 73 10.73 2.75 13.12
CA LEU A 73 11.95 2.11 13.63
C LEU A 73 11.86 0.58 13.58
N LYS A 74 10.71 0.00 13.95
CA LYS A 74 10.52 -1.47 13.86
C LYS A 74 10.64 -1.97 12.42
N ILE A 75 10.04 -1.27 11.46
CA ILE A 75 10.07 -1.63 10.05
C ILE A 75 11.49 -1.47 9.50
N ALA A 76 12.19 -0.39 9.85
CA ALA A 76 13.57 -0.16 9.46
C ALA A 76 14.51 -1.27 9.95
N ILE A 77 14.37 -1.67 11.21
CA ILE A 77 15.14 -2.77 11.79
C ILE A 77 14.85 -4.09 11.07
N PHE A 78 13.58 -4.36 10.80
CA PHE A 78 13.17 -5.57 10.08
C PHE A 78 13.74 -5.59 8.66
N LYS A 79 13.61 -4.48 7.91
CA LYS A 79 14.15 -4.33 6.55
C LYS A 79 15.68 -4.47 6.53
N HIS A 80 16.36 -3.86 7.49
CA HIS A 80 17.80 -4.00 7.65
C HIS A 80 18.23 -5.46 7.88
N HIS A 81 17.49 -6.21 8.72
CA HIS A 81 17.74 -7.63 8.94
C HIS A 81 17.39 -8.51 7.74
N LEU A 82 16.38 -8.17 6.93
CA LEU A 82 16.08 -8.92 5.70
C LEU A 82 17.16 -8.75 4.63
N ASN A 83 17.79 -7.58 4.58
CA ASN A 83 18.85 -7.26 3.63
C ASN A 83 20.25 -7.65 4.14
N SER A 84 20.37 -8.33 5.28
CA SER A 84 21.63 -8.57 5.98
C SER A 84 22.63 -9.48 5.26
N ASP A 85 22.20 -10.25 4.25
CA ASP A 85 23.12 -11.02 3.40
C ASP A 85 24.09 -10.10 2.61
N LEU A 86 23.77 -8.81 2.48
CA LEU A 86 24.63 -7.77 1.89
C LEU A 86 25.34 -6.89 2.96
N ASN A 87 24.92 -6.95 4.23
CA ASN A 87 25.25 -5.98 5.29
C ASN A 87 25.97 -6.60 6.50
N THR A 88 26.95 -7.48 6.27
CA THR A 88 27.76 -8.07 7.36
C THR A 88 28.67 -7.08 8.12
N VAL A 89 28.65 -5.79 7.79
CA VAL A 89 29.66 -4.81 8.23
C VAL A 89 29.10 -3.65 9.08
N SER A 90 27.81 -3.29 8.99
CA SER A 90 27.28 -2.12 9.72
C SER A 90 25.90 -2.36 10.33
N ASN A 91 25.77 -2.08 11.63
CA ASN A 91 24.50 -2.01 12.37
C ASN A 91 23.85 -0.61 12.27
N GLU A 92 24.35 0.24 11.38
CA GLU A 92 23.80 1.55 11.13
C GLU A 92 22.58 1.46 10.21
N ILE A 93 21.44 1.96 10.69
CA ILE A 93 20.17 1.89 9.99
C ILE A 93 19.67 3.25 9.48
N THR A 94 20.49 4.32 9.62
CA THR A 94 20.12 5.69 9.24
C THR A 94 19.58 5.75 7.81
N ASP A 95 20.33 5.24 6.84
CA ASP A 95 19.95 5.27 5.42
C ASP A 95 18.67 4.46 5.18
N THR A 96 18.52 3.31 5.82
CA THR A 96 17.29 2.49 5.69
C THR A 96 16.06 3.23 6.25
N ILE A 97 16.23 4.00 7.34
CA ILE A 97 15.14 4.82 7.89
C ILE A 97 14.77 5.94 6.90
N ILE A 98 15.76 6.67 6.38
CA ILE A 98 15.52 7.77 5.45
C ILE A 98 14.89 7.25 4.15
N ASP A 99 15.42 6.16 3.59
CA ASP A 99 14.88 5.51 2.40
C ASP A 99 13.40 5.15 2.58
N LEU A 100 13.01 4.61 3.74
CA LEU A 100 11.61 4.27 4.03
C LEU A 100 10.68 5.48 4.03
N ILE A 101 11.19 6.65 4.44
CA ILE A 101 10.44 7.91 4.43
C ILE A 101 10.37 8.46 3.00
N GLU A 102 11.50 8.56 2.31
CA GLU A 102 11.60 9.18 0.98
C GLU A 102 10.89 8.38 -0.10
N THR A 103 10.98 7.05 -0.06
CA THR A 103 10.29 6.15 -1.01
C THR A 103 8.78 6.10 -0.78
N GLY A 104 8.29 6.61 0.35
CA GLY A 104 6.89 6.51 0.76
C GLY A 104 6.45 5.09 1.13
N GLU A 105 7.39 4.16 1.34
CA GLU A 105 7.12 2.81 1.85
C GLU A 105 6.49 2.86 3.26
N PHE A 106 6.83 3.89 4.05
CA PHE A 106 6.18 4.18 5.32
C PHE A 106 5.37 5.48 5.23
N ILE A 107 4.07 5.40 5.55
CA ILE A 107 3.15 6.54 5.60
C ILE A 107 2.69 6.74 7.05
N PRO A 108 2.95 7.92 7.66
CA PRO A 108 2.52 8.21 9.03
C PRO A 108 1.01 8.42 9.09
N SER A 109 0.44 8.21 10.28
CA SER A 109 -1.01 8.31 10.50
C SER A 109 -1.59 9.70 10.26
N THR A 110 -0.78 10.75 10.45
CA THR A 110 -1.17 12.15 10.23
C THR A 110 -1.54 12.44 8.77
N VAL A 111 -0.80 11.90 7.80
CA VAL A 111 -1.07 12.07 6.37
C VAL A 111 -2.39 11.38 5.95
N ILE A 112 -2.79 10.31 6.64
CA ILE A 112 -4.04 9.61 6.35
C ILE A 112 -5.25 10.41 6.86
N ASN A 113 -5.13 11.05 8.03
CA ASN A 113 -6.21 11.87 8.59
C ASN A 113 -6.45 13.15 7.78
N ASP A 114 -5.41 13.76 7.22
CA ASP A 114 -5.55 14.92 6.32
C ASP A 114 -6.31 14.57 5.02
N ARG A 115 -6.11 13.35 4.50
CA ARG A 115 -6.86 12.88 3.33
C ARG A 115 -8.33 12.60 3.64
N VAL A 116 -8.64 12.11 4.84
CA VAL A 116 -10.01 11.84 5.28
C VAL A 116 -10.76 13.13 5.64
N THR A 117 -10.08 14.12 6.21
CA THR A 117 -10.66 15.44 6.50
C THR A 117 -10.91 16.25 5.23
N MET A 118 -10.02 16.22 4.23
CA MET A 118 -10.29 16.86 2.93
C MET A 118 -11.48 16.27 2.15
N ILE A 119 -11.84 15.01 2.40
CA ILE A 119 -13.05 14.39 1.83
C ILE A 119 -14.31 14.90 2.55
N LYS A 120 -14.22 15.19 3.85
CA LYS A 120 -15.31 15.78 4.63
C LYS A 120 -15.51 17.28 4.35
N ASP A 121 -14.43 18.05 4.21
CA ASP A 121 -14.54 19.48 3.93
C ASP A 121 -15.17 19.76 2.55
N LYS A 122 -15.00 18.86 1.57
CA LYS A 122 -15.72 18.97 0.27
C LYS A 122 -17.20 18.62 0.33
N THR A 123 -17.68 18.02 1.42
CA THR A 123 -19.10 17.68 1.60
C THR A 123 -19.83 18.57 2.61
N GLU A 124 -19.12 19.37 3.40
CA GLU A 124 -19.71 20.24 4.42
C GLU A 124 -19.98 21.69 3.93
N ASP A 125 -19.43 22.12 2.79
CA ASP A 125 -19.63 23.49 2.25
C ASP A 125 -20.88 23.70 1.36
N ILE A 126 -21.83 22.75 1.30
CA ILE A 126 -23.04 22.88 0.43
C ILE A 126 -24.31 23.26 1.19
N VAL A 127 -24.29 23.47 2.52
CA VAL A 127 -25.51 23.82 3.26
C VAL A 127 -25.36 25.11 4.06
N GLN A 128 -25.56 26.25 3.38
CA GLN A 128 -26.42 27.32 3.90
C GLN A 128 -26.81 28.35 2.83
N ASP A 129 -28.12 28.43 2.59
CA ASP A 129 -28.93 29.52 2.05
C ASP A 129 -28.54 30.21 0.74
N THR A 130 -29.11 29.74 -0.37
CA THR A 130 -29.82 30.65 -1.29
C THR A 130 -31.04 29.96 -1.93
N THR A 131 -32.13 30.69 -1.94
CA THR A 131 -33.51 30.28 -2.27
C THR A 131 -33.72 30.10 -3.78
N VAL A 132 -34.30 28.95 -4.18
CA VAL A 132 -35.14 28.69 -5.38
C VAL A 132 -34.51 28.84 -6.77
N GLN A 133 -34.28 27.72 -7.47
CA GLN A 133 -35.07 27.31 -8.65
C GLN A 133 -34.68 25.88 -9.09
N SER A 134 -35.71 25.05 -9.26
CA SER A 134 -35.67 23.68 -9.75
C SER A 134 -35.15 23.60 -11.19
N THR A 135 -34.13 22.77 -11.41
CA THR A 135 -33.86 22.21 -12.73
C THR A 135 -33.69 20.69 -12.58
N GLU A 136 -34.69 19.95 -13.05
CA GLU A 136 -34.67 18.49 -13.15
C GLU A 136 -33.48 18.05 -14.02
N VAL A 137 -32.47 17.44 -13.40
CA VAL A 137 -31.46 16.66 -14.13
C VAL A 137 -32.06 15.28 -14.39
N LYS A 138 -32.40 15.03 -15.65
CA LYS A 138 -32.96 13.78 -16.15
C LYS A 138 -32.05 12.60 -15.80
N GLU A 139 -32.65 11.49 -15.38
CA GLU A 139 -32.06 10.17 -15.03
C GLU A 139 -31.12 9.52 -16.09
N LYS A 140 -30.72 10.22 -17.16
CA LYS A 140 -29.83 9.70 -18.19
C LYS A 140 -28.35 9.78 -17.84
N ASP A 141 -27.95 10.62 -16.88
CA ASP A 141 -26.53 10.84 -16.57
C ASP A 141 -25.95 9.88 -15.51
N ILE A 142 -26.78 9.11 -14.80
CA ILE A 142 -26.32 8.17 -13.77
C ILE A 142 -25.80 6.85 -14.39
N LYS A 143 -26.15 6.54 -15.64
CA LYS A 143 -25.71 5.30 -16.30
C LYS A 143 -24.27 5.33 -16.83
N ASN A 144 -23.62 6.50 -16.87
CA ASN A 144 -22.22 6.62 -17.31
C ASN A 144 -21.21 6.59 -16.15
N LEU A 145 -21.64 6.42 -14.89
CA LEU A 145 -20.74 6.41 -13.73
C LEU A 145 -20.25 5.00 -13.32
N LEU A 146 -20.71 3.94 -14.01
CA LEU A 146 -20.28 2.57 -13.74
C LEU A 146 -19.62 1.98 -14.98
N ASP A 147 -18.62 2.69 -15.49
CA ASP A 147 -17.69 2.12 -16.46
C ASP A 147 -16.78 1.13 -15.71
N LYS A 148 -17.26 -0.11 -15.58
CA LYS A 148 -16.53 -1.24 -14.96
C LYS A 148 -15.15 -1.42 -15.59
N ASP A 149 -14.99 -1.08 -16.87
CA ASP A 149 -13.74 -1.20 -17.59
C ASP A 149 -12.75 -0.10 -17.15
N ALA A 150 -13.21 1.11 -16.85
CA ALA A 150 -12.39 2.18 -16.30
C ALA A 150 -11.90 1.85 -14.87
N ILE A 151 -12.76 1.23 -14.04
CA ILE A 151 -12.38 0.79 -12.68
C ILE A 151 -11.41 -0.40 -12.75
N LEU A 152 -11.63 -1.36 -13.65
CA LEU A 152 -10.71 -2.47 -13.89
C LEU A 152 -9.35 -1.98 -14.41
N ASN A 153 -9.33 -0.99 -15.31
CA ASN A 153 -8.10 -0.40 -15.82
C ASN A 153 -7.37 0.40 -14.72
N GLY A 154 -8.08 1.14 -13.87
CA GLY A 154 -7.47 1.80 -12.70
C GLY A 154 -6.86 0.82 -11.69
N ILE A 155 -7.47 -0.36 -11.48
CA ILE A 155 -6.93 -1.43 -10.64
C ILE A 155 -5.71 -2.11 -11.33
N ARG A 156 -5.71 -2.22 -12.66
CA ARG A 156 -4.57 -2.73 -13.43
C ARG A 156 -3.37 -1.79 -13.38
N GLU A 157 -3.60 -0.49 -13.46
CA GLU A 157 -2.54 0.53 -13.40
C GLU A 157 -1.95 0.70 -11.98
N MET A 158 -2.74 0.45 -10.93
CA MET A 158 -2.27 0.51 -9.53
C MET A 158 -1.57 -0.76 -9.02
N GLY A 159 -1.55 -1.86 -9.78
CA GLY A 159 -1.38 -3.20 -9.20
C GLY A 159 0.01 -3.85 -9.24
N VAL A 160 0.85 -3.59 -10.25
CA VAL A 160 2.13 -4.32 -10.38
C VAL A 160 3.15 -3.41 -11.07
N SER A 161 4.18 -2.98 -10.34
CA SER A 161 5.35 -2.37 -10.96
C SER A 161 5.85 -3.28 -12.08
N GLU A 162 6.13 -2.74 -13.27
CA GLU A 162 6.63 -3.51 -14.42
C GLU A 162 7.83 -4.40 -14.04
N PHE A 163 8.65 -3.92 -13.10
CA PHE A 163 9.71 -4.70 -12.47
C PHE A 163 9.20 -5.96 -11.76
N MET A 164 8.17 -5.85 -10.92
CA MET A 164 7.59 -6.98 -10.19
C MET A 164 6.92 -7.98 -11.14
N LEU A 165 6.25 -7.51 -12.19
CA LEU A 165 5.67 -8.37 -13.23
C LEU A 165 6.77 -9.18 -13.93
N ASN A 166 7.88 -8.52 -14.30
CA ASN A 166 9.05 -9.18 -14.88
C ASN A 166 9.64 -10.23 -13.92
N GLN A 167 9.78 -9.92 -12.63
CA GLN A 167 10.27 -10.87 -11.63
C GLN A 167 9.35 -12.10 -11.46
N LEU A 168 8.04 -11.91 -11.54
CA LEU A 168 7.06 -12.99 -11.49
C LEU A 168 7.18 -13.91 -12.72
N TYR A 169 7.31 -13.34 -13.92
CA TYR A 169 7.55 -14.11 -15.14
C TYR A 169 8.90 -14.83 -15.11
N GLU A 170 9.96 -14.24 -14.55
CA GLU A 170 11.28 -14.87 -14.36
C GLU A 170 11.20 -16.06 -13.40
N ASN A 171 10.45 -15.95 -12.30
CA ASN A 171 10.22 -17.05 -11.36
C ASN A 171 9.44 -18.20 -12.02
N ALA A 172 8.38 -17.86 -12.75
CA ALA A 172 7.55 -18.82 -13.46
C ALA A 172 8.34 -19.56 -14.56
N ALA A 173 9.14 -18.84 -15.34
CA ALA A 173 10.02 -19.41 -16.36
C ALA A 173 11.13 -20.29 -15.76
N SER A 174 11.64 -19.97 -14.58
CA SER A 174 12.67 -20.78 -13.91
C SER A 174 12.14 -22.15 -13.46
N LYS A 175 10.89 -22.23 -12.98
CA LYS A 175 10.32 -23.44 -12.37
C LYS A 175 9.47 -24.29 -13.31
N ASN A 176 8.60 -23.68 -14.12
CA ASN A 176 7.56 -24.39 -14.86
C ASN A 176 7.38 -23.85 -16.30
N TYR A 177 8.46 -23.48 -16.99
CA TYR A 177 8.40 -22.91 -18.35
C TYR A 177 7.63 -23.78 -19.37
N ASN A 178 7.98 -25.07 -19.47
CA ASN A 178 7.41 -25.96 -20.49
C ASN A 178 5.92 -26.18 -20.26
N GLU A 179 5.52 -26.34 -18.99
CA GLU A 179 4.12 -26.55 -18.60
C GLU A 179 3.28 -25.30 -18.84
N LEU A 180 3.82 -24.11 -18.51
CA LEU A 180 3.14 -22.85 -18.76
C LEU A 180 2.97 -22.56 -20.25
N LEU A 181 3.93 -22.93 -21.09
CA LEU A 181 3.81 -22.77 -22.55
C LEU A 181 2.68 -23.64 -23.12
N ILE A 182 2.54 -24.88 -22.64
CA ILE A 182 1.43 -25.77 -23.01
C ILE A 182 0.09 -25.19 -22.54
N ILE A 183 0.03 -24.67 -21.31
CA ILE A 183 -1.19 -24.06 -20.75
C ILE A 183 -1.59 -22.83 -21.55
N ILE A 184 -0.64 -21.96 -21.92
CA ILE A 184 -0.94 -20.74 -22.70
C ILE A 184 -1.38 -21.11 -24.12
N ASP A 185 -0.79 -22.12 -24.77
CA ASP A 185 -1.24 -22.62 -26.08
C ASP A 185 -2.66 -23.21 -26.02
N LYS A 186 -2.98 -23.98 -24.95
CA LYS A 186 -4.34 -24.48 -24.71
C LYS A 186 -5.34 -23.36 -24.44
N LEU A 187 -4.95 -22.32 -23.69
CA LEU A 187 -5.76 -21.12 -23.47
C LEU A 187 -6.01 -20.37 -24.79
N GLN A 188 -5.01 -20.28 -25.66
CA GLN A 188 -5.15 -19.65 -26.99
C GLN A 188 -6.12 -20.42 -27.89
N LYS A 189 -6.16 -21.75 -27.78
CA LYS A 189 -7.06 -22.64 -28.53
C LYS A 189 -8.44 -22.82 -27.89
N ASN A 190 -8.72 -22.15 -26.76
CA ASN A 190 -9.93 -22.34 -25.95
C ASN A 190 -10.19 -23.81 -25.55
N GLU A 191 -9.13 -24.58 -25.31
CA GLU A 191 -9.24 -25.97 -24.85
C GLU A 191 -9.47 -26.05 -23.34
N VAL A 192 -10.15 -27.13 -22.90
CA VAL A 192 -10.40 -27.36 -21.47
C VAL A 192 -9.10 -27.78 -20.80
N LEU A 193 -8.64 -26.98 -19.83
CA LEU A 193 -7.47 -27.30 -19.02
C LEU A 193 -7.73 -28.51 -18.12
N GLU A 194 -6.74 -29.39 -18.02
CA GLU A 194 -6.74 -30.54 -17.10
C GLU A 194 -6.55 -30.10 -15.65
N ASP A 195 -6.90 -30.95 -14.68
CA ASP A 195 -6.82 -30.60 -13.26
C ASP A 195 -5.40 -30.25 -12.79
N ASN A 196 -4.37 -30.87 -13.39
CA ASN A 196 -2.97 -30.56 -13.08
C ASN A 196 -2.56 -29.19 -13.67
N GLU A 197 -3.04 -28.88 -14.87
CA GLU A 197 -2.81 -27.61 -15.55
C GLU A 197 -3.48 -26.45 -14.80
N ARG A 198 -4.70 -26.68 -14.28
CA ARG A 198 -5.39 -25.72 -13.41
C ARG A 198 -4.63 -25.49 -12.11
N LYS A 199 -4.04 -26.53 -11.51
CA LYS A 199 -3.21 -26.37 -10.30
C LYS A 199 -1.96 -25.53 -10.56
N ILE A 200 -1.32 -25.71 -11.71
CA ILE A 200 -0.15 -24.92 -12.10
C ILE A 200 -0.56 -23.47 -12.38
N LEU A 201 -1.66 -23.27 -13.12
CA LEU A 201 -2.21 -21.95 -13.40
C LEU A 201 -2.63 -21.20 -12.12
N ALA A 202 -3.20 -21.91 -11.14
CA ALA A 202 -3.55 -21.35 -9.84
C ALA A 202 -2.33 -20.86 -9.04
N ARG A 203 -1.13 -21.41 -9.29
CA ARG A 203 0.13 -20.91 -8.71
C ARG A 203 0.65 -19.66 -9.42
N TYR A 204 0.27 -19.46 -10.67
CA TYR A 204 0.71 -18.35 -11.50
C TYR A 204 -0.50 -17.59 -12.11
N PRO A 205 -1.42 -17.06 -11.29
CA PRO A 205 -2.68 -16.48 -11.77
C PRO A 205 -2.47 -15.19 -12.57
N PHE A 206 -1.34 -14.50 -12.38
CA PHE A 206 -1.02 -13.26 -13.10
C PHE A 206 -0.90 -13.45 -14.61
N ILE A 207 -0.65 -14.67 -15.09
CA ILE A 207 -0.57 -15.00 -16.52
C ILE A 207 -1.93 -14.77 -17.21
N LEU A 208 -3.04 -14.84 -16.47
CA LEU A 208 -4.39 -14.59 -16.97
C LEU A 208 -4.74 -13.10 -17.08
N ASN A 209 -3.91 -12.21 -16.54
CA ASN A 209 -4.14 -10.77 -16.66
C ASN A 209 -3.81 -10.26 -18.07
N ASP A 210 -2.89 -10.93 -18.75
CA ASP A 210 -2.43 -10.60 -20.11
C ASP A 210 -3.11 -11.50 -21.15
N SER A 211 -3.16 -11.03 -22.41
CA SER A 211 -3.58 -11.90 -23.51
C SER A 211 -2.57 -13.05 -23.71
N PRO A 212 -3.00 -14.24 -24.18
CA PRO A 212 -2.10 -15.40 -24.36
C PRO A 212 -0.83 -15.08 -25.18
N ASN A 213 -0.94 -14.21 -26.18
CA ASN A 213 0.20 -13.77 -27.00
C ASN A 213 1.20 -12.92 -26.19
N ILE A 214 0.71 -12.03 -25.33
CA ILE A 214 1.55 -11.19 -24.47
C ILE A 214 2.19 -12.03 -23.36
N ALA A 215 1.44 -12.96 -22.78
CA ALA A 215 1.94 -13.92 -21.80
C ALA A 215 3.06 -14.78 -22.38
N ASN A 216 2.91 -15.31 -23.60
CA ASN A 216 3.96 -16.05 -24.30
C ASN A 216 5.21 -15.20 -24.54
N LEU A 217 5.04 -13.96 -25.01
CA LEU A 217 6.16 -13.04 -25.25
C LEU A 217 6.92 -12.72 -23.96
N ASN A 218 6.20 -12.46 -22.86
CA ASN A 218 6.80 -12.14 -21.56
C ASN A 218 7.52 -13.36 -20.96
N LEU A 219 6.95 -14.56 -21.12
CA LEU A 219 7.55 -15.82 -20.68
C LEU A 219 8.83 -16.16 -21.47
N GLU A 220 8.87 -15.90 -22.78
CA GLU A 220 10.08 -16.04 -23.60
C GLU A 220 11.17 -15.03 -23.22
N LYS A 221 10.81 -13.76 -23.02
CA LYS A 221 11.75 -12.72 -22.56
C LYS A 221 12.34 -13.09 -21.20
N ALA A 222 11.49 -13.53 -20.28
CA ALA A 222 11.89 -13.98 -18.95
C ALA A 222 12.84 -15.19 -19.02
N LYS A 223 12.54 -16.19 -19.86
CA LYS A 223 13.46 -17.32 -20.07
C LYS A 223 14.82 -16.89 -20.61
N LYS A 224 14.86 -16.01 -21.62
CA LYS A 224 16.13 -15.49 -22.16
C LYS A 224 16.96 -14.79 -21.08
N ARG A 225 16.33 -14.03 -20.19
CA ARG A 225 17.02 -13.38 -19.06
C ARG A 225 17.52 -14.41 -18.05
N VAL A 226 16.69 -15.40 -17.68
CA VAL A 226 17.10 -16.49 -16.78
C VAL A 226 18.28 -17.28 -17.35
N ASP A 227 18.26 -17.59 -18.65
CA ASP A 227 19.34 -18.31 -19.32
C ASP A 227 20.63 -17.46 -19.40
N LEU A 228 20.52 -16.15 -19.66
CA LEU A 228 21.65 -15.23 -19.58
C LEU A 228 22.25 -15.17 -18.18
N LEU A 229 21.41 -15.11 -17.13
CA LEU A 229 21.86 -15.12 -15.74
C LEU A 229 22.52 -16.45 -15.38
N LYS A 230 21.93 -17.60 -15.76
CA LYS A 230 22.54 -18.92 -15.54
C LYS A 230 23.91 -19.03 -16.19
N ASN A 231 24.03 -18.56 -17.44
CA ASN A 231 25.30 -18.54 -18.16
C ASN A 231 26.33 -17.59 -17.53
N ALA A 232 25.90 -16.43 -17.00
CA ALA A 232 26.77 -15.46 -16.35
C ALA A 232 27.24 -15.89 -14.94
N PHE A 233 26.41 -16.64 -14.21
CA PHE A 233 26.68 -17.08 -12.84
C PHE A 233 27.17 -18.53 -12.73
N GLY A 234 27.44 -19.20 -13.86
CA GLY A 234 28.19 -20.46 -13.90
C GLY A 234 27.55 -21.61 -13.13
N LYS A 235 26.27 -21.90 -13.39
CA LYS A 235 25.65 -23.20 -13.06
C LYS A 235 24.93 -23.77 -14.27
#